data_AF-A0A919GBN2-F1
#
_entry.id   AF-A0A919GBN2-F1
#
_cell.length_a   1.000
_cell.length_b   1.000
_cell.length_c   1.000
_cell.angle_alpha   90.00
_cell.angle_beta   90.00
_cell.angle_gamma   90.00
#
_symmetry.space_group_name_H-M   'P 1'
#
loop_
_entity.id
_entity.type
_entity.pdbx_description
1 polymer ?
#
loop_
_entity_poly.entity_id
_entity_poly.type
_entity_poly.pdbx_seq_one_letter_code
_entity_poly.pdbx_strand_id
1 'polypeptide(L)'
;MTLLPDLPQNAVLLDLLRGQGVPQEHGEFVYEGWALHTHPDLVERLEDLAPQWPVLPAFGVPVLAAKGVAAVVAQGMGTLLVRLPEAPPELLEPAAPCPPLTDPGQGWYPVCPWQSELPSAESKRLLSLLVQHALSYAASLSEDGSIDRQDRPVQAPGERRDKATGRRRGKGGSSRQRGRGRGR
;
A
#
# COMPACT_ATOMS: atom_id res chain seq x y z
N MET A 1 11.70 -14.02 -10.01
CA MET A 1 12.17 -12.79 -9.35
C MET A 1 11.08 -11.75 -9.49
N THR A 2 10.64 -11.16 -8.40
CA THR A 2 9.51 -10.22 -8.40
C THR A 2 10.07 -8.81 -8.57
N LEU A 3 9.95 -8.26 -9.78
CA LEU A 3 10.29 -6.87 -10.05
C LEU A 3 9.25 -5.94 -9.42
N LEU A 4 9.65 -4.71 -9.08
CA LEU A 4 8.72 -3.68 -8.63
C LEU A 4 7.74 -3.38 -9.79
N PRO A 5 6.42 -3.56 -9.62
CA PRO A 5 5.47 -3.39 -10.71
C PRO A 5 5.28 -1.92 -11.08
N ASP A 6 4.96 -1.70 -12.35
CA ASP A 6 4.64 -0.39 -12.91
C ASP A 6 3.20 0.02 -12.54
N LEU A 7 3.05 0.44 -11.28
CA LEU A 7 1.81 0.97 -10.72
C LEU A 7 1.86 2.50 -10.73
N PRO A 8 0.71 3.22 -10.83
CA PRO A 8 0.68 4.69 -10.75
C PRO A 8 1.40 5.24 -9.52
N GLN A 9 1.30 4.54 -8.39
CA GLN A 9 1.97 4.89 -7.14
C GLN A 9 3.50 4.83 -7.27
N ASN A 10 4.04 3.98 -8.14
CA ASN A 10 5.48 3.81 -8.33
C ASN A 10 6.03 4.62 -9.51
N ALA A 11 5.19 5.22 -10.36
CA ALA A 11 5.59 5.82 -11.63
C ALA A 11 6.76 6.82 -11.49
N VAL A 12 6.64 7.79 -10.58
CA VAL A 12 7.69 8.81 -10.37
C VAL A 12 9.00 8.19 -9.90
N LEU A 13 8.93 7.17 -9.02
CA LEU A 13 10.11 6.44 -8.56
C LEU A 13 10.74 5.67 -9.72
N LEU A 14 9.94 4.91 -10.47
CA LEU A 14 10.43 4.09 -11.57
C LEU A 14 11.04 4.94 -12.68
N ASP A 15 10.48 6.11 -12.98
CA ASP A 15 11.04 7.06 -13.95
C ASP A 15 12.40 7.60 -13.49
N LEU A 16 12.52 7.96 -12.21
CA LEU A 16 13.80 8.39 -11.62
C LEU A 16 14.84 7.27 -11.70
N LEU A 17 14.49 6.06 -11.24
CA LEU A 17 15.40 4.92 -11.21
C LEU A 17 15.82 4.48 -12.62
N ARG A 18 14.90 4.51 -13.59
CA ARG A 18 15.20 4.21 -15.00
C ARG A 18 16.16 5.22 -15.60
N GLY A 19 16.06 6.50 -15.24
CA GLY A 19 17.00 7.54 -15.67
C GLY A 19 18.40 7.39 -15.07
N GLN A 20 18.53 6.73 -13.92
CA GLN A 20 19.80 6.48 -13.23
C GLN A 20 20.44 5.16 -13.65
N GLY A 21 19.63 4.15 -13.97
CA GLY A 21 20.08 2.79 -14.23
C GLY A 21 21.03 2.69 -15.40
N VAL A 22 22.23 2.16 -15.14
CA VAL A 22 23.19 1.77 -16.17
C VAL A 22 23.17 0.24 -16.29
N PRO A 23 22.77 -0.33 -17.45
CA PRO A 23 22.83 -1.77 -17.65
C PRO A 23 24.27 -2.26 -17.53
N GLN A 24 24.50 -3.31 -16.75
CA GLN A 24 25.83 -3.87 -16.56
C GLN A 24 25.75 -5.39 -16.42
N GLU A 25 26.38 -6.10 -17.36
CA GLU A 25 26.33 -7.58 -17.39
C GLU A 25 27.35 -8.22 -16.43
N HIS A 26 28.47 -7.55 -16.14
CA HIS A 26 29.58 -8.10 -15.36
C HIS A 26 30.27 -7.03 -14.49
N GLY A 27 30.72 -7.40 -13.29
CA GLY A 27 31.47 -6.54 -12.37
C GLY A 27 31.18 -6.83 -10.89
N GLU A 28 32.04 -6.34 -10.00
CA GLU A 28 31.90 -6.48 -8.53
C GLU A 28 30.70 -5.68 -7.97
N PHE A 29 30.24 -4.68 -8.71
CA PHE A 29 29.11 -3.81 -8.35
C PHE A 29 27.94 -4.00 -9.31
N VAL A 30 27.60 -5.24 -9.66
CA VAL A 30 26.39 -5.55 -10.44
C VAL A 30 25.30 -6.02 -9.49
N TYR A 31 24.15 -5.36 -9.56
CA TYR A 31 22.94 -5.73 -8.85
C TYR A 31 21.84 -6.03 -9.86
N GLU A 32 21.65 -7.33 -10.14
CA GLU A 32 20.57 -7.86 -10.98
C GLU A 32 20.57 -7.29 -12.41
N GLY A 33 21.75 -7.22 -13.02
CA GLY A 33 21.96 -6.77 -14.41
C GLY A 33 22.11 -5.25 -14.57
N TRP A 34 22.19 -4.52 -13.44
CA TRP A 34 22.41 -3.07 -13.40
C TRP A 34 23.63 -2.75 -12.55
N ALA A 35 24.30 -1.64 -12.84
CA ALA A 35 25.29 -1.09 -11.94
C ALA A 35 24.64 -0.79 -10.57
N LEU A 36 25.25 -1.25 -9.50
CA LEU A 36 24.78 -1.00 -8.14
C LEU A 36 24.98 0.50 -7.82
N HIS A 37 23.87 1.19 -7.55
CA HIS A 37 23.86 2.61 -7.23
C HIS A 37 23.79 2.88 -5.71
N THR A 38 24.05 1.84 -4.91
CA THR A 38 23.91 1.85 -3.45
C THR A 38 25.09 1.14 -2.80
N HIS A 39 25.63 1.68 -1.71
CA HIS A 39 26.74 1.03 -1.01
C HIS A 39 26.29 -0.33 -0.42
N PRO A 40 27.11 -1.41 -0.50
CA PRO A 40 26.77 -2.73 0.04
C PRO A 40 26.30 -2.70 1.50
N ASP A 41 27.00 -1.96 2.37
CA ASP A 41 26.60 -1.78 3.78
C ASP A 41 25.19 -1.22 3.95
N LEU A 42 24.71 -0.39 3.01
CA LEU A 42 23.36 0.15 3.05
C LEU A 42 22.32 -0.88 2.61
N VAL A 43 22.69 -1.81 1.71
CA VAL A 43 21.85 -2.97 1.36
C VAL A 43 21.69 -3.87 2.58
N GLU A 44 22.81 -4.26 3.20
CA GLU A 44 22.81 -5.07 4.43
C GLU A 44 22.00 -4.38 5.54
N ARG A 45 22.19 -3.07 5.71
CA ARG A 45 21.43 -2.28 6.68
C ARG A 45 19.93 -2.32 6.40
N LEU A 46 19.49 -2.28 5.14
CA LEU A 46 18.09 -2.35 4.78
C LEU A 46 17.48 -3.73 5.10
N GLU A 47 18.21 -4.80 4.80
CA GLU A 47 17.83 -6.18 5.16
C GLU A 47 17.71 -6.33 6.68
N ASP A 48 18.64 -5.75 7.42
CA ASP A 48 18.67 -5.74 8.88
C ASP A 48 17.47 -5.02 9.53
N LEU A 49 16.95 -3.98 8.86
CA LEU A 49 15.82 -3.18 9.34
C LEU A 49 14.48 -3.86 9.10
N ALA A 50 14.38 -4.72 8.07
CA ALA A 50 13.16 -5.42 7.68
C ALA A 50 13.43 -6.89 7.31
N PRO A 51 13.88 -7.74 8.25
CA PRO A 51 14.35 -9.10 7.97
C PRO A 51 13.27 -10.06 7.43
N GLN A 52 12.00 -9.67 7.54
CA GLN A 52 10.86 -10.45 7.06
C GLN A 52 10.37 -10.01 5.68
N TRP A 53 10.94 -8.94 5.11
CA TRP A 53 10.57 -8.42 3.80
C TRP A 53 11.70 -8.65 2.79
N PRO A 54 11.37 -9.16 1.59
CA PRO A 54 12.38 -9.30 0.54
C PRO A 54 12.80 -7.91 0.04
N VAL A 55 14.11 -7.70 -0.06
CA VAL A 55 14.67 -6.55 -0.76
C VAL A 55 14.60 -6.82 -2.26
N LEU A 56 13.91 -5.95 -2.98
CA LEU A 56 13.70 -6.05 -4.42
C LEU A 56 14.72 -5.18 -5.16
N PRO A 57 15.33 -5.69 -6.23
CA PRO A 57 16.15 -4.88 -7.12
C PRO A 57 15.28 -4.04 -8.06
N ALA A 58 15.59 -2.75 -8.19
CA ALA A 58 15.02 -1.87 -9.20
C ALA A 58 16.11 -0.97 -9.80
N PHE A 59 16.55 -1.27 -11.03
CA PHE A 59 17.58 -0.50 -11.76
C PHE A 59 18.88 -0.27 -10.95
N GLY A 60 19.35 -1.30 -10.25
CA GLY A 60 20.56 -1.20 -9.42
C GLY A 60 20.36 -0.55 -8.05
N VAL A 61 19.10 -0.29 -7.67
CA VAL A 61 18.72 0.30 -6.39
C VAL A 61 17.88 -0.70 -5.57
N PRO A 62 18.24 -0.98 -4.31
CA PRO A 62 17.46 -1.83 -3.41
C PRO A 62 16.17 -1.14 -2.93
N VAL A 63 15.06 -1.86 -3.00
CA VAL A 63 13.71 -1.37 -2.68
C VAL A 63 12.96 -2.35 -1.78
N LEU A 64 12.31 -1.85 -0.73
CA LEU A 64 11.27 -2.59 -0.02
C LEU A 64 9.90 -2.19 -0.56
N ALA A 65 9.03 -3.17 -0.79
CA ALA A 65 7.68 -2.94 -1.29
C ALA A 65 6.64 -3.77 -0.53
N ALA A 66 5.42 -3.23 -0.45
CA ALA A 66 4.27 -3.92 0.10
C ALA A 66 3.11 -3.87 -0.90
N LYS A 67 2.51 -5.03 -1.21
CA LYS A 67 1.46 -5.16 -2.24
C LYS A 67 1.82 -4.51 -3.58
N GLY A 68 3.08 -4.64 -4.00
CA GLY A 68 3.60 -4.05 -5.23
C GLY A 68 3.91 -2.55 -5.15
N VAL A 69 3.57 -1.85 -4.07
CA VAL A 69 3.86 -0.42 -3.89
C VAL A 69 5.18 -0.25 -3.15
N ALA A 70 6.10 0.54 -3.70
CA ALA A 70 7.38 0.84 -3.05
C ALA A 70 7.15 1.62 -1.75
N ALA A 71 7.88 1.22 -0.71
CA ALA A 71 7.81 1.79 0.64
C ALA A 71 9.14 2.43 1.05
N VAL A 72 10.26 1.78 0.77
CA VAL A 72 11.59 2.26 1.14
C VAL A 72 12.56 2.03 0.00
N VAL A 73 13.43 3.00 -0.26
CA VAL A 73 14.48 2.94 -1.28
C VAL A 73 15.81 3.28 -0.65
N ALA A 74 16.81 2.43 -0.83
CA ALA A 74 18.17 2.67 -0.38
C ALA A 74 19.01 3.23 -1.52
N GLN A 75 19.51 4.47 -1.40
CA GLN A 75 20.19 5.17 -2.49
C GLN A 75 21.54 5.73 -2.05
N GLY A 76 22.54 5.60 -2.92
CA GLY A 76 23.88 6.13 -2.68
C GLY A 76 24.54 5.50 -1.44
N MET A 77 25.20 6.32 -0.62
CA MET A 77 25.99 5.84 0.52
C MET A 77 25.30 6.01 1.88
N GLY A 78 24.15 6.69 1.92
CA GLY A 78 23.59 7.11 3.21
C GLY A 78 22.19 7.69 3.14
N THR A 79 21.35 7.25 2.20
CA THR A 79 19.99 7.77 2.09
C THR A 79 18.98 6.65 2.02
N LEU A 80 18.07 6.62 2.99
CA LEU A 80 16.82 5.88 2.91
C LEU A 80 15.72 6.87 2.55
N LEU A 81 15.12 6.70 1.37
CA LEU A 81 13.88 7.38 1.04
C LEU A 81 12.74 6.53 1.58
N VAL A 82 11.92 7.11 2.43
CA VAL A 82 10.82 6.42 3.10
C VAL A 82 9.50 7.06 2.69
N ARG A 83 8.56 6.25 2.19
CA ARG A 83 7.23 6.70 1.81
C ARG A 83 6.29 6.70 3.00
N LEU A 84 5.79 7.87 3.38
CA LEU A 84 4.91 8.08 4.54
C LEU A 84 3.81 9.10 4.24
N PRO A 85 2.66 9.04 4.96
CA PRO A 85 1.61 10.04 4.82
C PRO A 85 2.02 11.40 5.41
N GLU A 86 2.93 11.40 6.38
CA GLU A 86 3.38 12.56 7.13
C GLU A 86 4.89 12.46 7.38
N ALA A 87 5.51 13.58 7.74
CA ALA A 87 6.94 13.64 8.00
C ALA A 87 7.36 12.73 9.16
N PRO A 88 8.55 12.11 9.09
CA PRO A 88 9.08 11.33 10.20
C PRO A 88 9.33 12.20 11.44
N PRO A 89 9.43 11.61 12.64
CA PRO A 89 9.75 12.35 13.86
C PRO A 89 11.07 13.13 13.72
N GLU A 90 11.11 14.35 14.27
CA GLU A 90 12.30 15.23 14.25
C GLU A 90 13.55 14.64 14.93
N LEU A 91 13.36 13.56 15.71
CA LEU A 91 14.45 12.82 16.35
C LEU A 91 15.36 12.12 15.32
N LEU A 92 14.84 11.79 14.13
CA LEU A 92 15.62 11.13 13.10
C LEU A 92 16.39 12.14 12.26
N GLU A 93 17.68 11.90 12.10
CA GLU A 93 18.56 12.69 11.26
C GLU A 93 18.08 12.63 9.79
N PRO A 94 17.80 13.78 9.15
CA PRO A 94 17.42 13.83 7.75
C PRO A 94 18.62 13.54 6.85
N ALA A 95 18.39 12.87 5.72
CA ALA A 95 19.40 12.71 4.68
C ALA A 95 19.26 13.77 3.57
N ALA A 96 20.18 13.73 2.59
CA ALA A 96 20.10 14.61 1.44
C ALA A 96 18.77 14.43 0.67
N PRO A 97 18.14 15.53 0.20
CA PRO A 97 16.92 15.43 -0.60
C PRO A 97 17.19 14.72 -1.93
N CYS A 98 16.14 14.08 -2.45
CA CYS A 98 16.17 13.38 -3.74
C CYS A 98 14.97 13.84 -4.60
N PRO A 99 15.08 14.98 -5.30
CA PRO A 99 14.05 15.42 -6.24
C PRO A 99 13.90 14.44 -7.42
N PRO A 100 12.69 14.28 -7.98
CA PRO A 100 11.46 14.96 -7.57
C PRO A 100 10.75 14.28 -6.39
N LEU A 101 11.24 13.14 -5.89
CA LEU A 101 10.53 12.34 -4.87
C LEU A 101 10.34 13.09 -3.56
N THR A 102 11.33 13.89 -3.15
CA THR A 102 11.28 14.66 -1.90
C THR A 102 10.73 16.08 -2.07
N ASP A 103 10.12 16.40 -3.22
CA ASP A 103 9.46 17.69 -3.40
C ASP A 103 8.22 17.79 -2.48
N PRO A 104 7.80 19.00 -2.08
CA PRO A 104 6.66 19.17 -1.18
C PRO A 104 5.40 18.44 -1.69
N GLY A 105 4.81 17.60 -0.83
CA GLY A 105 3.59 16.85 -1.12
C GLY A 105 3.76 15.52 -1.85
N GLN A 106 5.00 15.09 -2.15
CA GLN A 106 5.27 13.83 -2.83
C GLN A 106 5.33 12.61 -1.90
N GLY A 107 5.28 12.82 -0.57
CA GLY A 107 5.15 11.75 0.42
C GLY A 107 6.40 10.88 0.60
N TRP A 108 7.57 11.35 0.16
CA TRP A 108 8.86 10.71 0.46
C TRP A 108 9.72 11.60 1.34
N TYR A 109 10.35 10.96 2.31
CA TYR A 109 11.20 11.63 3.29
C TYR A 109 12.58 10.98 3.31
N PRO A 110 13.66 11.77 3.13
CA PRO A 110 15.02 11.27 3.20
C PRO A 110 15.47 11.15 4.66
N VAL A 111 15.94 9.96 5.04
CA VAL A 111 16.40 9.67 6.40
C VAL A 111 17.80 9.05 6.35
N CYS A 112 18.66 9.47 7.27
CA CYS A 112 19.99 8.90 7.44
C CYS A 112 19.88 7.46 8.00
N PRO A 113 20.47 6.44 7.37
CA PRO A 113 20.41 5.05 7.89
C PRO A 113 21.29 4.82 9.12
N TRP A 114 22.23 5.73 9.38
CA TRP A 114 23.30 5.56 10.37
C TRP A 114 22.97 6.25 11.70
N GLN A 115 22.28 7.40 11.67
CA GLN A 115 21.78 8.14 12.84
C GLN A 115 22.88 8.39 13.87
N SER A 116 23.85 9.27 13.56
CA SER A 116 25.07 9.46 14.36
C SER A 116 24.82 9.91 15.81
N GLU A 117 23.72 10.63 16.03
CA GLU A 117 23.36 11.23 17.32
C GLU A 117 22.60 10.26 18.25
N LEU A 118 22.26 9.05 17.78
CA LEU A 118 21.46 8.08 18.52
C LEU A 118 22.29 6.84 18.92
N PRO A 119 22.04 6.26 20.11
CA PRO A 119 22.58 4.95 20.45
C PRO A 119 22.16 3.89 19.41
N SER A 120 23.11 3.03 18.99
CA SER A 120 22.89 2.05 17.90
C SER A 120 21.63 1.18 18.06
N ALA A 121 21.33 0.73 19.28
CA ALA A 121 20.13 -0.07 19.56
C ALA A 121 18.83 0.75 19.40
N GLU A 122 18.85 2.01 19.81
CA GLU A 122 17.72 2.94 19.68
C GLU A 122 17.52 3.34 18.22
N SER A 123 18.60 3.64 17.49
CA SER A 123 18.52 3.96 16.06
C SER A 123 17.95 2.80 15.25
N LYS A 124 18.44 1.56 15.49
CA LYS A 124 17.89 0.35 14.84
C LYS A 124 16.41 0.19 15.15
N ARG A 125 16.00 0.33 16.41
CA ARG A 125 14.58 0.23 16.82
C ARG A 125 13.71 1.26 16.10
N LEU A 126 14.10 2.54 16.10
CA LEU A 126 13.32 3.62 15.50
C LEU A 126 13.24 3.48 13.98
N LEU A 127 14.35 3.16 13.32
CA LEU A 127 14.38 2.92 11.89
C LEU A 127 13.54 1.70 11.49
N SER A 128 13.60 0.59 12.25
CA SER A 128 12.75 -0.58 11.99
C SER A 128 11.26 -0.24 12.13
N LEU A 129 10.86 0.55 13.13
CA LEU A 129 9.48 1.02 13.28
C LEU A 129 9.07 1.92 12.11
N LEU A 130 9.96 2.80 11.66
CA LEU A 130 9.73 3.67 10.51
C LEU A 130 9.51 2.86 9.23
N VAL A 131 10.37 1.86 8.97
CA VAL A 131 10.26 0.98 7.82
C VAL A 131 8.96 0.16 7.86
N GLN A 132 8.57 -0.36 9.03
CA GLN A 132 7.28 -1.05 9.20
C GLN A 132 6.09 -0.14 8.93
N HIS A 133 6.15 1.12 9.39
CA HIS A 133 5.11 2.09 9.12
C HIS A 133 5.01 2.42 7.62
N ALA A 134 6.14 2.60 6.95
CA ALA A 134 6.20 2.83 5.51
C ALA A 134 5.63 1.67 4.70
N LEU A 135 5.97 0.43 5.08
CA LEU A 135 5.42 -0.78 4.47
C LEU A 135 3.91 -0.90 4.67
N SER A 136 3.42 -0.59 5.88
CA SER A 136 1.99 -0.57 6.18
C SER A 136 1.25 0.49 5.36
N TYR A 137 1.85 1.68 5.24
CA TYR A 137 1.30 2.76 4.43
C TYR A 137 1.29 2.41 2.94
N ALA A 138 2.39 1.88 2.39
CA ALA A 138 2.46 1.43 1.00
C ALA A 138 1.40 0.36 0.69
N ALA A 139 1.16 -0.58 1.62
CA ALA A 139 0.10 -1.56 1.48
C ALA A 139 -1.30 -0.93 1.44
N SER A 140 -1.52 0.19 2.14
CA SER A 140 -2.79 0.93 2.13
C SER A 140 -3.04 1.72 0.84
N LEU A 141 -1.97 2.04 0.09
CA LEU A 141 -2.04 2.74 -1.20
C LEU A 141 -2.35 1.82 -2.37
N SER A 142 -2.18 0.50 -2.18
CA SER A 142 -2.51 -0.51 -3.19
C SER A 142 -4.03 -0.55 -3.38
N GLU A 143 -4.50 -0.56 -4.63
CA GLU A 143 -5.93 -0.57 -4.98
C GLU A 143 -6.64 -1.91 -4.70
N ASP A 144 -6.43 -2.47 -3.51
CA ASP A 144 -7.31 -3.46 -2.87
C ASP A 144 -8.50 -2.76 -2.18
N GLY A 145 -8.89 -1.59 -2.69
CA GLY A 145 -10.01 -0.77 -2.23
C GLY A 145 -11.37 -1.20 -2.78
N SER A 146 -11.45 -2.25 -3.61
CA SER A 146 -12.71 -2.85 -4.01
C SER A 146 -13.13 -3.96 -3.04
N ILE A 147 -13.37 -3.58 -1.78
CA ILE A 147 -14.35 -4.28 -0.97
C ILE A 147 -15.44 -3.26 -0.65
N ASP A 148 -16.51 -3.38 -1.42
CA ASP A 148 -17.83 -2.91 -1.08
C ASP A 148 -18.19 -3.46 0.33
N ARG A 149 -17.82 -2.72 1.37
CA ARG A 149 -18.13 -3.07 2.78
C ARG A 149 -19.61 -2.82 3.11
N GLN A 150 -20.46 -2.60 2.10
CA GLN A 150 -21.89 -2.47 2.26
C GLN A 150 -22.67 -3.40 1.32
N ASP A 151 -22.32 -4.69 1.29
CA ASP A 151 -23.27 -5.72 0.90
C ASP A 151 -24.27 -6.00 2.04
N ARG A 152 -24.96 -4.93 2.46
CA ARG A 152 -26.13 -4.99 3.32
C ARG A 152 -27.32 -4.80 2.39
N PRO A 153 -28.23 -5.77 2.25
CA PRO A 153 -29.46 -5.53 1.51
C PRO A 153 -30.18 -4.38 2.21
N VAL A 154 -30.31 -3.25 1.51
CA VAL A 154 -31.17 -2.15 1.93
C VAL A 154 -32.59 -2.69 1.97
N GLN A 155 -33.02 -3.14 3.15
CA GLN A 155 -34.45 -3.24 3.43
C GLN A 155 -34.97 -1.82 3.48
N ALA A 156 -35.60 -1.38 2.38
CA ALA A 156 -36.31 -0.13 2.34
C ALA A 156 -37.48 -0.18 3.34
N PRO A 157 -37.59 0.78 4.28
CA PRO A 157 -38.73 0.88 5.15
C PRO A 157 -39.89 1.56 4.40
N GLY A 158 -40.96 0.79 4.22
CA GLY A 158 -42.35 1.23 4.34
C GLY A 158 -42.87 2.32 3.40
N GLU A 159 -43.74 1.91 2.47
CA GLU A 159 -44.88 2.75 2.09
C GLU A 159 -46.18 2.07 2.52
N ARG A 160 -46.65 2.44 3.72
CA ARG A 160 -48.10 2.50 3.97
C ARG A 160 -48.62 3.70 3.21
N ARG A 161 -49.45 3.47 2.20
CA ARG A 161 -50.30 4.51 1.63
C ARG A 161 -51.71 3.99 1.42
N ASP A 162 -52.58 4.38 2.34
CA ASP A 162 -54.03 4.34 2.19
C ASP A 162 -54.47 5.25 1.03
N LYS A 163 -55.29 4.73 0.08
CA LYS A 163 -56.56 5.36 -0.36
C LYS A 163 -57.26 4.58 -1.49
N ALA A 164 -58.36 3.95 -1.10
CA ALA A 164 -59.71 3.99 -1.67
C ALA A 164 -60.00 4.16 -3.19
N THR A 165 -61.02 3.38 -3.58
CA THR A 165 -62.14 3.62 -4.52
C THR A 165 -61.98 3.30 -6.02
N GLY A 166 -62.75 2.30 -6.48
CA GLY A 166 -63.05 2.08 -7.90
C GLY A 166 -63.93 0.86 -8.19
N ARG A 167 -65.23 1.08 -8.42
CA ARG A 167 -66.29 0.08 -8.72
C ARG A 167 -66.12 -0.63 -10.08
N ARG A 168 -66.50 -1.92 -10.15
CA ARG A 168 -67.51 -2.57 -11.07
C ARG A 168 -67.33 -4.11 -11.05
N ARG A 169 -68.29 -4.89 -10.52
CA ARG A 169 -69.49 -5.53 -11.13
C ARG A 169 -69.21 -6.68 -12.13
N GLY A 170 -69.65 -7.89 -11.77
CA GLY A 170 -69.96 -9.03 -12.65
C GLY A 170 -69.49 -10.36 -12.05
N LYS A 171 -70.30 -11.21 -11.39
CA LYS A 171 -71.45 -12.05 -11.83
C LYS A 171 -71.02 -13.52 -12.00
N GLY A 172 -71.64 -14.42 -11.23
CA GLY A 172 -71.61 -15.89 -11.38
C GLY A 172 -70.43 -16.57 -10.65
N GLY A 173 -70.56 -17.68 -9.92
CA GLY A 173 -71.67 -18.59 -9.72
C GLY A 173 -71.35 -19.51 -8.52
N SER A 174 -72.41 -20.12 -8.04
CA SER A 174 -72.52 -21.04 -6.90
C SER A 174 -71.68 -22.33 -7.00
N SER A 175 -71.13 -22.80 -5.87
CA SER A 175 -71.27 -24.21 -5.45
C SER A 175 -70.90 -24.42 -3.98
N ARG A 176 -71.75 -25.23 -3.32
CA ARG A 176 -71.71 -25.68 -1.93
C ARG A 176 -70.70 -26.84 -1.76
N GLN A 177 -70.02 -26.92 -0.61
CA GLN A 177 -69.78 -28.15 0.18
C GLN A 177 -69.03 -27.74 1.47
N ARG A 178 -69.66 -27.68 2.66
CA ARG A 178 -69.99 -28.76 3.61
C ARG A 178 -68.84 -29.74 3.93
N GLY A 179 -68.40 -29.71 5.19
CA GLY A 179 -67.64 -30.77 5.88
C GLY A 179 -66.81 -30.18 7.03
N ARG A 180 -67.39 -29.84 8.20
CA ARG A 180 -67.51 -30.69 9.40
C ARG A 180 -66.28 -31.57 9.69
N GLY A 181 -65.54 -31.22 10.75
CA GLY A 181 -64.61 -32.09 11.46
C GLY A 181 -64.21 -31.50 12.80
N ARG A 182 -64.88 -31.92 13.88
CA ARG A 182 -64.60 -31.64 15.30
C ARG A 182 -63.73 -32.77 15.87
N GLY A 183 -62.91 -32.44 16.86
CA GLY A 183 -62.31 -33.38 17.82
C GLY A 183 -61.07 -32.71 18.41
N ARG A 184 -61.21 -31.94 19.50
CA ARG A 184 -61.01 -32.37 20.89
C ARG A 184 -59.60 -32.85 21.15
#